data_AF-A0A2M8BU54-F1
#
_entry.id   AF-A0A2M8BU54-F1
#
_cell.length_a   1.000
_cell.length_b   1.000
_cell.length_c   1.000
_cell.angle_alpha   90.00
_cell.angle_beta   90.00
_cell.angle_gamma   90.00
#
_symmetry.space_group_name_H-M   'P 1'
#
loop_
_entity.id
_entity.type
_entity.pdbx_description
1 polymer ?
#
loop_
_entity_poly.entity_id
_entity_poly.type
_entity_poly.pdbx_seq_one_letter_code
_entity_poly.pdbx_strand_id
1 'polypeptide(L)' 'LASIQHDVVRSIYHVSISKEPPRQKQAVAAGKKVGRNDPCPCGSGKKYKHCCGK' A
#
# COMPACT_ATOMS: atom_id res chain seq x y z
N LEU A 1 23.16 -15.73 4.61
CA LEU A 1 23.02 -15.58 3.13
C LEU A 1 22.36 -14.25 2.73
N ALA A 2 21.26 -13.82 3.37
CA ALA A 2 20.62 -12.54 3.04
C ALA A 2 21.51 -11.29 3.26
N SER A 3 22.34 -11.23 4.31
CA SER A 3 23.25 -10.08 4.51
C SER A 3 24.35 -9.94 3.46
N ILE A 4 24.83 -11.05 2.90
CA ILE A 4 25.93 -11.05 1.93
C ILE A 4 25.48 -10.43 0.60
N GLN A 5 24.23 -10.64 0.20
CA GLN A 5 23.70 -10.06 -1.03
C GLN A 5 23.47 -8.54 -0.94
N HIS A 6 23.10 -8.02 0.24
CA HIS A 6 22.96 -6.57 0.43
C HIS A 6 24.32 -5.86 0.38
N ASP A 7 25.37 -6.50 0.89
CA ASP A 7 26.73 -5.95 0.95
C ASP A 7 27.37 -5.79 -0.45
N VAL A 8 27.21 -6.79 -1.32
CA VAL A 8 27.70 -6.75 -2.72
C VAL A 8 27.00 -5.64 -3.51
N VAL A 9 25.67 -5.50 -3.36
CA VAL A 9 24.90 -4.46 -4.06
C VAL A 9 25.32 -3.06 -3.60
N ARG A 10 25.55 -2.86 -2.30
CA ARG A 10 26.04 -1.58 -1.77
C ARG A 10 27.45 -1.24 -2.29
N SER A 11 28.33 -2.23 -2.38
CA SER A 11 29.73 -2.03 -2.78
C SER A 11 29.89 -1.74 -4.27
N ILE A 12 29.11 -2.40 -5.14
CA ILE A 12 29.20 -2.20 -6.59
C ILE A 12 28.45 -0.93 -7.03
N TYR A 13 27.27 -0.68 -6.46
CA TYR A 13 26.37 0.37 -6.92
C TYR A 13 26.28 1.58 -5.98
N HIS A 14 27.01 1.59 -4.86
CA HIS A 14 26.99 2.66 -3.85
C HIS A 14 25.58 3.09 -3.39
N VAL A 15 24.60 2.17 -3.42
CA VAL A 15 23.21 2.45 -3.06
C VAL A 15 22.83 1.75 -1.76
N SER A 16 21.99 2.41 -0.97
CA SER A 16 21.41 1.83 0.25
C SER A 16 19.98 1.36 -0.06
N ILE A 17 19.74 0.05 -0.06
CA ILE A 17 18.37 -0.49 -0.21
C ILE A 17 17.68 -0.47 1.15
N SER A 18 16.83 0.53 1.38
CA SER A 18 15.90 0.55 2.50
C SER A 18 14.72 -0.37 2.19
N LYS A 19 14.56 -1.45 2.96
CA LYS A 19 13.36 -2.29 2.87
C LYS A 19 12.23 -1.59 3.60
N GLU A 20 11.40 -0.84 2.89
CA GLU A 20 10.14 -0.37 3.45
C GLU A 20 9.31 -1.59 3.89
N PRO A 21 8.82 -1.64 5.13
CA PRO A 21 7.96 -2.73 5.56
C PRO A 21 6.74 -2.77 4.63
N PRO A 22 6.22 -3.96 4.28
CA PRO A 22 5.02 -4.05 3.47
C PRO A 22 3.95 -3.20 4.13
N ARG A 23 3.44 -2.20 3.38
CA ARG A 23 2.45 -1.24 3.85
C ARG A 23 1.30 -2.04 4.45
N GLN A 24 1.22 -2.07 5.79
CA GLN A 24 0.21 -2.87 6.49
C GLN A 24 -1.13 -2.35 6.00
N LYS A 25 -1.87 -3.18 5.25
CA LYS A 25 -3.26 -2.89 4.91
C LYS A 25 -3.96 -2.79 6.24
N GLN A 26 -4.23 -1.57 6.70
CA GLN A 26 -5.05 -1.34 7.89
C GLN A 26 -6.30 -2.17 7.65
N ALA A 27 -6.53 -3.16 8.52
CA ALA A 27 -7.74 -3.95 8.46
C ALA A 27 -8.88 -2.93 8.49
N VAL A 28 -9.59 -2.81 7.37
CA VAL A 28 -10.82 -2.03 7.32
C VAL A 28 -11.69 -2.69 8.39
N ALA A 29 -11.81 -2.01 9.53
CA ALA A 29 -12.72 -2.44 10.58
C ALA A 29 -14.04 -2.78 9.88
N ALA A 30 -14.65 -3.92 10.23
CA ALA A 30 -15.97 -4.29 9.73
C ALA A 30 -16.96 -3.20 10.19
N GLY A 31 -16.99 -2.13 9.42
CA GLY A 31 -17.37 -0.80 9.85
C GLY A 31 -18.33 -0.25 8.83
N LYS A 32 -19.45 0.25 9.35
CA LYS A 32 -20.49 1.08 8.72
C LYS A 32 -20.60 0.95 7.20
N LYS A 33 -21.75 0.41 6.74
CA LYS A 33 -22.13 0.39 5.31
C LYS A 33 -21.73 1.70 4.63
N VAL A 34 -20.78 1.63 3.68
CA VAL A 34 -20.32 2.79 2.90
C VAL A 34 -21.54 3.39 2.21
N GLY A 35 -21.81 4.67 2.48
CA GLY A 35 -22.92 5.37 1.87
C GLY A 35 -22.67 5.58 0.37
N ARG A 36 -23.75 5.58 -0.41
CA ARG A 36 -23.68 5.71 -1.88
C ARG A 36 -22.91 6.95 -2.36
N ASN A 37 -22.92 8.03 -1.57
CA ASN A 37 -22.25 9.30 -1.89
C ASN A 37 -20.87 9.49 -1.22
N ASP A 38 -20.44 8.59 -0.33
CA ASP A 38 -19.15 8.67 0.36
C ASP A 38 -17.95 8.47 -0.58
N PRO A 39 -16.73 8.91 -0.22
CA PRO A 39 -15.52 8.59 -0.97
C PRO A 39 -15.29 7.08 -1.06
N CYS A 40 -14.82 6.61 -2.22
CA CYS A 40 -14.56 5.18 -2.44
C CYS A 40 -13.39 4.69 -1.58
N PRO A 41 -13.56 3.61 -0.80
CA PRO A 41 -12.48 3.02 0.01
C PRO A 41 -11.35 2.42 -0.84
N CYS A 42 -11.56 2.29 -2.16
CA CYS A 42 -10.56 1.88 -3.14
C CYS A 42 -9.47 2.92 -3.42
N GLY A 43 -9.59 4.14 -2.86
CA GLY A 43 -8.58 5.20 -3.04
C GLY A 43 -8.64 5.92 -4.39
N SER A 44 -9.69 5.72 -5.19
CA SER A 44 -9.82 6.34 -6.52
C SER A 44 -10.17 7.84 -6.50
N GLY A 45 -10.50 8.39 -5.33
CA GLY A 45 -11.00 9.76 -5.17
C GLY A 45 -12.44 9.98 -5.66
N LYS A 46 -13.10 8.97 -6.23
CA LYS A 46 -14.48 9.05 -6.71
C LYS A 46 -15.48 8.74 -5.59
N LYS A 47 -16.73 9.23 -5.71
CA LYS A 47 -17.86 8.77 -4.87
C LYS A 47 -18.14 7.28 -5.09
N TYR A 48 -18.55 6.56 -4.06
CA TYR A 48 -18.77 5.11 -4.09
C TYR A 48 -19.68 4.68 -5.25
N LYS A 49 -20.81 5.37 -5.48
CA LYS A 49 -21.74 5.12 -6.59
C LYS A 49 -21.19 5.27 -8.01
N HIS A 50 -20.06 5.95 -8.16
CA HIS A 50 -19.40 6.16 -9.45
C HIS A 50 -18.12 5.33 -9.58
N CYS A 51 -17.87 4.42 -8.64
CA CYS A 51 -16.67 3.58 -8.59
C CYS A 51 -17.05 2.13 -8.27
N CYS A 52 -16.84 1.66 -7.04
CA CYS A 52 -17.08 0.27 -6.64
C CYS A 52 -18.55 -0.05 -6.32
N GLY A 53 -19.39 0.96 -6.13
CA GLY A 53 -20.83 0.81 -5.86
C GLY A 53 -21.73 1.00 -7.09
N LYS A 54 -21.18 0.77 -8.28
CA LYS A 54 -21.97 0.58 -9.50
C LYS A 54 -22.59 -0.82 -9.51
#